data_AF-A0A0Q9QRL6-F1
#
_entry.id   AF-A0A0Q9QRL6-F1
#
_cell.length_a   1.000
_cell.length_b   1.000
_cell.length_c   1.000
_cell.angle_alpha   90.00
_cell.angle_beta   90.00
_cell.angle_gamma   90.00
#
_symmetry.space_group_name_H-M   'P 1'
#
loop_
_entity.id
_entity.type
_entity.pdbx_description
1 polymer ?
#
loop_
_entity_poly.entity_id
_entity_poly.type
_entity_poly.pdbx_seq_one_letter_code
_entity_poly.pdbx_strand_id
1 'polypeptide(L)'
;MAGANISSAFVVPTVASCIDLVVHCVRERSGQRRVAEIVALGRRVENGVIETSTLFKRTEGELRATASNMPAEEKFAAAGYTVASLLSPS
;
A
#
# COMPACT_ATOMS: atom_id res chain seq x y z
N MET A 1 6.79 -38.82 4.23
CA MET A 1 6.69 -37.71 5.21
C MET A 1 6.12 -36.52 4.46
N ALA A 2 4.87 -36.13 4.75
CA ALA A 2 4.26 -34.95 4.15
C ALA A 2 4.98 -33.71 4.67
N GLY A 3 5.40 -32.84 3.76
CA GLY A 3 6.24 -31.67 4.03
C GLY A 3 5.61 -30.75 5.07
N ALA A 4 6.44 -30.23 5.97
CA ALA A 4 6.04 -29.19 6.91
C ALA A 4 5.37 -28.05 6.14
N ASN A 5 4.18 -27.63 6.61
CA ASN A 5 3.51 -26.42 6.14
C ASN A 5 4.53 -25.30 6.01
N ILE A 6 4.65 -24.69 4.82
CA ILE A 6 5.38 -23.44 4.67
C ILE A 6 4.69 -22.44 5.59
N SER A 7 5.34 -22.10 6.70
CA SER A 7 4.72 -21.22 7.69
C SER A 7 4.58 -19.83 7.10
N SER A 8 3.55 -19.09 7.53
CA SER A 8 3.32 -17.70 7.12
C SER A 8 4.56 -16.82 7.34
N ALA A 9 5.41 -17.16 8.32
CA ALA A 9 6.68 -16.49 8.59
C ALA A 9 7.65 -16.49 7.39
N PHE A 10 7.59 -17.49 6.49
CA PHE A 10 8.43 -17.53 5.29
C PHE A 10 7.79 -16.86 4.06
N VAL A 11 6.46 -16.83 3.99
CA VAL A 11 5.74 -16.29 2.84
C VAL A 11 5.49 -14.79 2.96
N VAL A 12 5.16 -14.30 4.15
CA VAL A 12 4.77 -12.91 4.37
C VAL A 12 5.83 -11.92 3.91
N PRO A 13 7.14 -12.06 4.25
CA PRO A 13 8.15 -11.12 3.78
C PRO A 13 8.28 -11.07 2.26
N THR A 14 8.25 -12.24 1.61
CA THR A 14 8.39 -12.39 0.16
C THR A 14 7.18 -11.84 -0.59
N VAL A 15 5.96 -12.07 -0.09
CA VAL A 15 4.75 -11.52 -0.70
C VAL A 15 4.66 -10.01 -0.46
N ALA A 16 5.00 -9.55 0.74
CA ALA A 16 5.01 -8.12 1.07
C ALA A 16 5.98 -7.33 0.19
N SER A 17 7.16 -7.90 -0.15
CA SER A 17 8.14 -7.23 -1.00
C SER A 17 7.68 -7.00 -2.44
N CYS A 18 6.69 -7.77 -2.91
CA CYS A 18 6.15 -7.67 -4.26
C CYS A 18 4.96 -6.70 -4.37
N ILE A 19 4.53 -6.10 -3.25
CA ILE A 19 3.39 -5.20 -3.21
C ILE A 19 3.88 -3.80 -2.83
N ASP A 20 3.60 -2.82 -3.69
CA ASP A 20 3.95 -1.43 -3.44
C ASP A 20 2.82 -0.67 -2.77
N LEU A 21 1.59 -0.87 -3.25
CA LEU A 21 0.39 -0.16 -2.82
C LEU A 21 -0.77 -1.13 -2.57
N VAL A 22 -1.57 -0.82 -1.56
CA VAL A 22 -2.85 -1.46 -1.29
C VAL A 22 -3.95 -0.40 -1.35
N VAL A 23 -4.98 -0.66 -2.16
CA VAL A 23 -6.14 0.22 -2.30
C VAL A 23 -7.31 -0.42 -1.56
N HIS A 24 -7.68 0.13 -0.40
CA HIS A 24 -8.83 -0.31 0.36
C HIS A 24 -10.11 0.28 -0.24
N CYS A 25 -10.92 -0.58 -0.87
CA CYS A 25 -12.21 -0.21 -1.42
C CYS A 25 -13.35 -0.66 -0.50
N VAL A 26 -14.33 0.21 -0.29
CA VAL A 26 -15.56 -0.09 0.45
C VAL A 26 -16.75 -0.04 -0.48
N ARG A 27 -17.76 -0.86 -0.21
CA ARG A 27 -19.08 -0.79 -0.86
C ARG A 27 -20.04 -0.10 0.10
N GLU A 28 -20.59 1.03 -0.31
CA GLU A 28 -21.58 1.77 0.44
C GLU A 28 -22.94 1.05 0.45
N ARG A 29 -23.84 1.46 1.35
CA ARG A 29 -25.22 0.95 1.39
C ARG A 29 -25.97 1.18 0.07
N SER A 30 -25.60 2.22 -0.68
CA SER A 30 -26.11 2.53 -2.02
C SER A 30 -25.65 1.54 -3.11
N GLY A 31 -24.72 0.64 -2.79
CA GLY A 31 -24.08 -0.26 -3.75
C GLY A 31 -22.88 0.36 -4.48
N GLN A 32 -22.65 1.67 -4.35
CA GLN A 32 -21.47 2.32 -4.93
C GLN A 32 -20.19 1.86 -4.24
N ARG A 33 -19.12 1.68 -5.03
CA ARG A 33 -17.78 1.39 -4.51
C ARG A 33 -16.96 2.67 -4.46
N ARG A 34 -16.25 2.89 -3.36
CA ARG A 34 -15.31 4.01 -3.22
C ARG A 34 -14.01 3.53 -2.61
N VAL A 35 -12.92 4.20 -2.98
CA VAL A 35 -11.64 4.08 -2.28
C VAL A 35 -11.77 4.74 -0.91
N ALA A 36 -11.61 3.98 0.16
CA ALA A 36 -11.59 4.47 1.53
C ALA A 36 -10.17 4.89 1.94
N GLU A 37 -9.17 4.16 1.48
CA GLU A 37 -7.77 4.40 1.85
C GLU A 37 -6.81 3.84 0.80
N ILE A 38 -5.66 4.48 0.62
CA ILE A 38 -4.54 3.96 -0.16
C ILE A 38 -3.33 3.94 0.75
N VAL A 39 -2.69 2.77 0.85
CA VAL A 39 -1.59 2.50 1.77
C VAL A 39 -0.36 2.06 0.97
N ALA A 40 0.79 2.64 1.29
CA ALA A 40 2.09 2.17 0.81
C ALA A 40 2.67 1.15 1.77
N LEU A 41 3.31 0.12 1.22
CA LEU A 41 4.05 -0.85 2.01
C LEU A 41 5.51 -0.43 2.11
N GLY A 42 6.04 -0.47 3.32
CA GLY A 42 7.46 -0.30 3.63
C GLY A 42 8.29 -1.50 3.18
N ARG A 43 9.57 -1.50 3.59
CA ARG A 43 10.51 -2.60 3.30
C ARG A 43 10.65 -3.58 4.46
N ARG A 44 10.11 -3.23 5.63
CA ARG A 44 10.29 -3.99 6.88
C ARG A 44 9.07 -4.84 7.18
N VAL A 45 9.34 -6.06 7.61
CA VAL A 45 8.35 -6.94 8.25
C VAL A 45 8.87 -7.28 9.63
N GLU A 46 8.11 -6.95 10.66
CA GLU A 46 8.51 -7.13 12.06
C GLU A 46 7.42 -7.91 12.79
N ASN A 47 7.76 -9.05 13.38
CA ASN A 47 6.81 -9.97 14.02
C ASN A 47 5.60 -10.35 13.14
N GLY A 48 5.81 -10.44 11.82
CA GLY A 48 4.75 -10.74 10.84
C GLY A 48 3.87 -9.54 10.46
N VAL A 49 4.15 -8.35 10.97
CA VAL A 49 3.48 -7.11 10.61
C VAL A 49 4.31 -6.39 9.55
N ILE A 50 3.68 -6.06 8.42
CA ILE A 50 4.30 -5.28 7.36
C ILE A 50 4.21 -3.80 7.73
N GLU A 51 5.32 -3.09 7.65
CA GLU A 51 5.33 -1.64 7.80
C GLU A 51 4.46 -0.99 6.71
N THR A 52 3.61 -0.04 7.09
CA THR A 52 2.70 0.63 6.15
C THR A 52 2.60 2.12 6.41
N SER A 53 2.37 2.92 5.36
CA SER A 53 2.10 4.35 5.45
C SER A 53 0.85 4.73 4.66
N THR A 54 -0.12 5.37 5.31
CA THR A 54 -1.37 5.79 4.64
C THR A 54 -1.12 7.01 3.76
N LEU A 55 -1.16 6.85 2.44
CA LEU A 55 -0.96 7.94 1.49
C LEU A 55 -2.21 8.79 1.29
N PHE A 56 -3.36 8.11 1.20
CA PHE A 56 -4.65 8.76 1.01
C PHE A 56 -5.67 8.18 1.97
N LYS A 57 -6.49 9.04 2.55
CA LYS A 57 -7.59 8.65 3.42
C LYS A 57 -8.85 9.41 3.05
N ARG A 58 -9.98 8.72 3.01
CA ARG A 58 -11.27 9.37 2.80
C ARG A 58 -11.71 10.07 4.08
N THR A 59 -11.85 11.39 4.00
CA THR A 59 -12.39 12.24 5.07
C THR A 59 -13.46 13.13 4.48
N GLU A 60 -14.59 13.27 5.17
CA GLU A 60 -15.70 14.14 4.73
C GLU A 60 -16.18 13.83 3.29
N GLY A 61 -16.13 12.56 2.88
CA GLY A 61 -16.55 12.15 1.55
C GLY A 61 -15.52 12.35 0.44
N GLU A 62 -14.35 12.94 0.71
CA GLU A 62 -13.28 13.16 -0.26
C GLU A 62 -12.05 12.32 0.05
N LEU A 63 -11.38 11.79 -0.97
CA LEU A 63 -10.11 11.09 -0.79
C LEU A 63 -8.99 12.13 -0.73
N ARG A 64 -8.43 12.36 0.46
CA ARG A 64 -7.39 13.36 0.69
C ARG A 64 -6.04 12.70 0.88
N ALA A 65 -4.99 13.32 0.32
CA ALA A 65 -3.61 12.96 0.65
C ALA A 65 -3.35 13.24 2.13
N THR A 66 -2.61 12.36 2.80
CA THR A 66 -2.18 12.60 4.18
C THR A 66 -0.82 13.30 4.20
N ALA A 67 -0.41 13.83 5.35
CA ALA A 67 0.93 14.38 5.56
C ALA A 67 2.02 13.30 5.68
N SER A 68 1.71 12.02 5.44
CA SER A 68 2.69 10.94 5.53
C SER A 68 3.80 11.12 4.50
N ASN A 69 5.01 10.72 4.87
CA ASN A 69 6.13 10.64 3.93
C ASN A 69 5.72 9.85 2.67
N MET A 70 6.16 10.37 1.52
CA MET A 70 6.10 9.70 0.22
C MET A 70 6.60 8.24 0.33
N PRO A 71 6.00 7.30 -0.40
CA PRO A 71 6.59 5.97 -0.53
C PRO A 71 8.00 6.11 -1.08
N ALA A 72 8.87 5.15 -0.72
CA ALA A 72 10.26 5.15 -1.14
C ALA A 72 10.37 5.37 -2.66
N GLU A 73 11.08 6.42 -3.08
CA GLU A 73 11.19 6.84 -4.48
C GLU A 73 11.67 5.72 -5.39
N GLU A 74 12.49 4.81 -4.87
CA GLU A 74 13.03 3.69 -5.65
C GLU A 74 11.94 2.72 -6.12
N LYS A 75 10.81 2.59 -5.39
CA LYS A 75 9.67 1.77 -5.81
C LYS A 75 9.00 2.34 -7.06
N PHE A 76 8.81 3.66 -7.09
CA PHE A 76 8.28 4.35 -8.28
C PHE A 76 9.25 4.25 -9.44
N ALA A 77 10.55 4.46 -9.19
CA ALA A 77 11.59 4.36 -10.21
C ALA A 77 11.65 2.95 -10.82
N ALA A 78 11.54 1.89 -10.01
CA ALA A 78 11.49 0.50 -10.49
C ALA A 78 10.27 0.21 -11.38
N ALA A 79 9.15 0.89 -11.12
CA ALA A 79 7.94 0.84 -11.94
C ALA A 79 7.98 1.82 -13.14
N GLY A 80 9.08 2.52 -13.37
CA GLY A 80 9.25 3.47 -14.48
C GLY A 80 8.63 4.85 -14.25
N TYR A 81 8.24 5.17 -13.02
CA TYR A 81 7.63 6.46 -12.65
C TYR A 81 8.63 7.38 -11.95
N THR A 82 8.63 8.66 -12.34
CA THR A 82 9.35 9.70 -11.61
C THR A 82 8.37 10.43 -10.68
N VAL A 83 8.58 10.34 -9.37
CA VAL A 83 7.67 10.93 -8.37
C VAL A 83 7.54 12.44 -8.55
N ALA A 84 8.64 13.14 -8.82
CA ALA A 84 8.64 14.59 -9.04
C ALA A 84 7.75 15.02 -10.23
N SER A 85 7.66 14.21 -11.29
CA SER A 85 6.79 14.53 -12.43
C SER A 85 5.31 14.28 -12.15
N LEU A 86 4.98 13.37 -11.21
CA LEU A 86 3.60 13.08 -10.80
C LEU A 86 3.02 14.13 -9.84
N LEU A 87 3.89 14.90 -9.17
CA LEU A 87 3.51 15.93 -8.20
C LEU A 87 3.53 17.36 -8.77
N SER A 88 3.96 17.52 -10.01
CA SER A 88 3.92 18.81 -10.66
C SER A 88 2.45 19.23 -10.85
N PRO A 89 2.02 20.41 -10.36
CA PRO A 89 0.65 20.86 -10.57
C PRO A 89 0.37 20.99 -12.07
N SER A 90 -0.77 20.44 -12.50
CA SER A 90 -1.30 20.59 -13.87
C SER A 90 -1.71 22.03 -14.16
#